data_AF-A0A356C1S6-F1
#
_entry.id   AF-A0A356C1S6-F1
#
_cell.length_a   1.000
_cell.length_b   1.000
_cell.length_c   1.000
_cell.angle_alpha   90.00
_cell.angle_beta   90.00
_cell.angle_gamma   90.00
#
_symmetry.space_group_name_H-M   'P 1'
#
loop_
_entity.id
_entity.type
_entity.pdbx_description
1 polymer ?
#
loop_
_entity_poly.entity_id
_entity_poly.type
_entity_poly.pdbx_seq_one_letter_code
_entity_poly.pdbx_strand_id
1 'polypeptide(L)' 'GVPFFAIMLLAALQSVPAELMEAGKIDGAGPLRRLFSITIPYIKPTIISTTLLRTMWIMNFPDIIYAMT' A
#
# COMPACT_ATOMS: atom_id res chain seq x y z
N GLY A 1 -5.72 -13.72 5.53
CA GLY A 1 -5.87 -12.24 5.64
C GLY A 1 -4.59 -11.51 5.26
N VAL A 2 -3.59 -11.53 6.15
CA VAL A 2 -2.32 -10.80 5.98
C VAL A 2 -1.57 -11.08 4.66
N PRO A 3 -1.49 -12.33 4.15
CA PRO A 3 -0.77 -12.60 2.88
C PRO A 3 -1.40 -11.91 1.67
N PHE A 4 -2.73 -11.89 1.59
CA PHE A 4 -3.47 -11.21 0.52
C PHE A 4 -3.17 -9.71 0.50
N PHE A 5 -3.12 -9.09 1.67
CA PHE A 5 -2.74 -7.69 1.84
C PHE A 5 -1.31 -7.40 1.38
N ALA A 6 -0.36 -8.26 1.76
CA ALA A 6 1.02 -8.14 1.34
C ALA A 6 1.16 -8.23 -0.19
N ILE A 7 0.46 -9.17 -0.83
CA ILE A 7 0.47 -9.34 -2.29
C ILE A 7 -0.14 -8.11 -2.98
N MET A 8 -1.26 -7.58 -2.48
CA MET A 8 -1.87 -6.38 -3.06
C MET A 8 -0.97 -5.14 -2.96
N LEU A 9 -0.33 -4.94 -1.81
CA LEU A 9 0.61 -3.83 -1.64
C LEU A 9 1.85 -3.99 -2.51
N LEU A 10 2.35 -5.22 -2.64
CA LEU A 10 3.49 -5.53 -3.52
C LEU A 10 3.14 -5.30 -5.00
N ALA A 11 1.95 -5.72 -5.44
CA ALA A 11 1.45 -5.45 -6.79
C ALA A 11 1.32 -3.94 -7.04
N ALA A 12 0.84 -3.17 -6.06
CA ALA A 12 0.76 -1.71 -6.15
C ALA A 12 2.14 -1.05 -6.26
N LEU A 13 3.14 -1.56 -5.51
CA LEU A 13 4.51 -1.08 -5.62
C LEU A 13 5.12 -1.41 -6.99
N GLN A 14 4.81 -2.58 -7.54
CA GLN A 14 5.27 -2.99 -8.87
C GLN A 14 4.58 -2.23 -10.02
N SER A 15 3.40 -1.66 -9.80
CA SER A 15 2.69 -0.87 -10.82
C SER A 15 3.19 0.57 -10.95
N VAL A 16 4.14 0.99 -10.11
CA VAL A 16 4.78 2.30 -10.21
C VAL A 16 5.66 2.34 -11.47
N PRO A 17 5.41 3.26 -12.42
CA PRO A 17 6.18 3.35 -13.66
C PRO A 17 7.66 3.62 -13.39
N ALA A 18 8.54 2.87 -14.06
CA ALA A 18 9.99 3.05 -13.96
C ALA A 18 10.41 4.45 -14.45
N GLU A 19 9.74 4.99 -15.46
CA GLU A 19 9.99 6.32 -16.04
C GLU A 19 9.86 7.44 -15.00
N LEU A 20 8.84 7.39 -14.11
CA LEU A 20 8.69 8.37 -13.01
C LEU A 20 9.84 8.26 -12.01
N MET A 21 10.30 7.05 -11.74
CA MET A 21 11.42 6.80 -10.83
C MET A 21 12.76 7.27 -11.42
N GLU A 22 12.92 7.19 -12.74
CA GLU A 22 14.08 7.70 -13.49
C GLU A 22 14.06 9.22 -13.62
N ALA A 23 12.91 9.82 -13.93
CA ALA A 23 12.74 11.28 -13.93
C ALA A 23 13.13 11.87 -12.56
N GLY A 24 12.65 11.25 -11.46
CA GLY A 24 13.06 11.64 -10.12
C GLY A 24 14.55 11.49 -9.84
N LYS A 25 15.25 10.51 -10.45
CA LYS A 25 16.72 10.40 -10.33
C LYS A 25 17.42 11.53 -11.09
N ILE A 26 16.95 11.86 -12.29
CA ILE A 26 17.50 12.95 -13.12
C ILE A 26 17.32 14.29 -12.41
N ASP A 27 16.18 14.50 -11.76
CA ASP A 27 15.88 15.68 -10.94
C ASP A 27 16.63 15.72 -9.59
N GLY A 28 17.53 14.77 -9.33
CA GLY A 28 18.34 14.71 -8.11
C GLY A 28 17.54 14.30 -6.86
N ALA A 29 16.35 13.72 -6.99
CA ALA A 29 15.59 13.23 -5.85
C ALA A 29 16.25 11.98 -5.25
N GLY A 30 16.72 12.11 -4.00
CA GLY A 30 17.27 11.00 -3.23
C GLY A 30 16.24 9.86 -3.00
N PRO A 31 16.68 8.69 -2.51
CA PRO A 31 15.82 7.51 -2.34
C PRO A 31 14.59 7.78 -1.46
N LEU A 32 14.77 8.48 -0.34
CA LEU A 32 13.67 8.86 0.56
C LEU A 32 12.70 9.83 -0.11
N ARG A 33 13.20 10.82 -0.85
CA ARG A 33 12.35 11.79 -1.55
C ARG A 33 11.49 11.10 -2.61
N ARG A 34 12.05 10.16 -3.36
CA ARG A 34 11.30 9.36 -4.35
C ARG A 34 10.23 8.48 -3.69
N LEU A 35 10.54 7.86 -2.55
CA LEU A 35 9.57 7.05 -1.80
C LEU A 35 8.35 7.88 -1.36
N PHE A 36 8.57 9.02 -0.71
CA PHE A 36 7.47 9.84 -0.16
C PHE A 36 6.78 10.74 -1.20
N SER A 37 7.48 11.15 -2.27
CA SER A 37 6.94 12.10 -3.25
C SER A 37 6.41 11.43 -4.52
N ILE A 38 6.83 10.20 -4.83
CA ILE A 38 6.43 9.47 -6.05
C ILE A 38 5.71 8.19 -5.66
N THR A 39 6.40 7.27 -4.99
CA THR A 39 5.90 5.92 -4.71
C THR A 39 4.65 5.93 -3.82
N ILE A 40 4.74 6.53 -2.63
CA ILE A 40 3.63 6.56 -1.65
C ILE A 40 2.39 7.28 -2.20
N PRO A 41 2.49 8.48 -2.81
CA PRO A 41 1.34 9.15 -3.41
C PRO A 41 0.70 8.34 -4.53
N TYR A 42 1.50 7.63 -5.33
CA TYR A 42 1.01 6.79 -6.43
C TYR A 42 0.23 5.57 -5.93
N ILE A 43 0.73 4.88 -4.90
CA ILE A 43 0.06 3.69 -4.34
C ILE A 43 -1.01 4.03 -3.28
N LYS A 44 -1.12 5.29 -2.86
CA LYS A 44 -2.09 5.79 -1.87
C LYS A 44 -3.52 5.29 -2.11
N PRO A 45 -4.12 5.36 -3.32
CA PRO A 45 -5.46 4.83 -3.55
C PRO A 45 -5.58 3.33 -3.25
N THR A 46 -4.53 2.54 -3.53
CA THR A 46 -4.49 1.11 -3.22
C THR A 46 -4.35 0.87 -1.72
N ILE A 47 -3.50 1.65 -1.03
CA ILE A 47 -3.39 1.58 0.44
C ILE A 47 -4.76 1.85 1.08
N ILE A 48 -5.43 2.92 0.68
CA ILE A 48 -6.74 3.29 1.25
C ILE A 48 -7.76 2.18 1.00
N SER A 49 -7.89 1.72 -0.25
CA SER A 49 -8.86 0.69 -0.64
C SER A 49 -8.62 -0.62 0.12
N THR A 50 -7.36 -1.06 0.19
CA THR A 50 -7.00 -2.28 0.91
C THR A 50 -7.28 -2.13 2.40
N THR A 51 -6.81 -1.08 3.05
CA THR A 51 -7.05 -0.87 4.48
C THR A 51 -8.53 -0.79 4.83
N LEU A 52 -9.35 -0.12 4.01
CA LEU A 52 -10.80 -0.08 4.21
C LEU A 52 -11.42 -1.47 4.14
N LEU A 53 -11.08 -2.25 3.09
CA LEU A 53 -11.51 -3.64 2.99
C LEU A 53 -11.06 -4.46 4.19
N ARG A 54 -9.84 -4.24 4.71
CA ARG A 54 -9.34 -4.95 5.92
C ARG A 54 -10.24 -4.69 7.10
N THR A 55 -10.55 -3.43 7.34
CA THR A 55 -11.35 -2.98 8.47
C THR A 55 -12.76 -3.54 8.36
N MET A 56 -13.39 -3.46 7.19
CA MET A 56 -14.70 -4.07 6.95
C MET A 56 -14.70 -5.57 7.24
N TRP A 57 -13.67 -6.29 6.79
CA TRP A 57 -13.55 -7.73 7.01
C TRP A 57 -13.42 -8.09 8.49
N ILE A 58 -12.59 -7.35 9.24
CA ILE A 58 -12.42 -7.57 10.68
C ILE A 58 -13.73 -7.27 11.44
N MET A 59 -14.42 -6.19 11.08
CA MET A 59 -15.69 -5.82 11.70
C MET A 59 -16.83 -6.81 11.36
N ASN A 60 -16.71 -7.57 10.28
CA ASN A 60 -17.70 -8.57 9.88
C ASN A 60 -17.63 -9.88 10.69
N PHE A 61 -16.51 -10.14 11.38
CA PHE A 61 -16.30 -11.31 12.24
C PHE A 61 -16.10 -10.91 13.72
N PRO A 62 -17.11 -10.33 14.39
CA PRO A 62 -17.01 -9.96 15.80
C PRO A 62 -16.77 -11.18 16.70
N ASP A 63 -17.22 -12.35 16.28
CA ASP A 63 -17.02 -13.66 16.88
C ASP A 63 -15.54 -14.01 17.11
N ILE A 64 -14.61 -13.58 16.26
CA ILE A 64 -13.16 -13.73 16.51
C ILE A 64 -12.72 -12.94 17.75
N ILE A 65 -13.28 -11.75 17.96
CA ILE A 65 -12.94 -10.88 19.10
C ILE A 65 -13.56 -11.45 20.38
N TYR A 66 -14.81 -11.89 20.31
CA TYR A 66 -15.51 -12.47 21.46
C TYR A 66 -14.97 -13.85 21.86
N ALA A 67 -14.56 -14.70 20.91
CA ALA A 67 -13.99 -16.02 21.21
C ALA A 67 -12.58 -15.94 21.84
N MET A 68 -11.92 -14.79 21.75
CA MET A 68 -10.62 -14.53 22.37
C MET A 68 -10.72 -13.97 23.80
N THR A 69 -11.94 -13.69 24.29
CA THR A 69 -12.22 -13.19 25.65
C THR A 69 -12.95 -14.26 26.46
#